data_AF-A0A6C0I670-F1
#
_entry.id   AF-A0A6C0I670-F1
#
_cell.length_a   1.000
_cell.length_b   1.000
_cell.length_c   1.000
_cell.angle_alpha   90.00
_cell.angle_beta   90.00
_cell.angle_gamma   90.00
#
_symmetry.space_group_name_H-M   'P 1'
#
loop_
_entity.id
_entity.type
_entity.pdbx_description
1 polymer ?
#
loop_
_entity_poly.entity_id
_entity_poly.type
_entity_poly.pdbx_seq_one_letter_code
_entity_poly.pdbx_strand_id
1 'polypeptide(L)'
;MCAFLNRLHNKSKIVVLDVDETIGYFVELGIFCDALTRIAWNNDPHAQYAHFDRLMDAFPEFLRPNILDLLKFLKMKKNAQECAGVLVYTNNCGPRVWVEHITKYIESKLGEPLFDQIVAAFKVNGEIIEVGRTTNDKTYEDLLRCTKLPPNVEVCFLDDQMHSKMEHAQVYYINVKPYVHQLSVDTLIERFMKNPVLRSTTALSANELRIRVMSFMQRFLCTPKNTLEQEVDVIISKKIMEHLKTFFLKKMKGGIKKTNASLKMKMKTTTKNKTLKQTSTNKLNS
;
A
#
# COMPACT_ATOMS: atom_id res chain seq x y z
N MET A 1 -23.68 13.73 -14.72
CA MET A 1 -23.21 12.35 -14.44
C MET A 1 -21.68 12.35 -14.53
N CYS A 2 -20.95 11.78 -13.55
CA CYS A 2 -19.49 11.81 -13.53
C CYS A 2 -18.90 11.07 -14.75
N ALA A 3 -17.81 11.56 -15.34
CA ALA A 3 -17.15 10.97 -16.52
C ALA A 3 -16.81 9.47 -16.34
N PHE A 4 -16.58 9.04 -15.10
CA PHE A 4 -16.40 7.63 -14.74
C PHE A 4 -17.64 6.78 -15.00
N LEU A 5 -18.81 7.21 -14.53
CA LEU A 5 -20.05 6.43 -14.67
C LEU A 5 -20.47 6.27 -16.13
N ASN A 6 -20.10 7.23 -16.99
CA ASN A 6 -20.37 7.15 -18.43
C ASN A 6 -19.55 6.05 -19.15
N ARG A 7 -18.45 5.57 -18.56
CA ARG A 7 -17.66 4.45 -19.10
C ARG A 7 -18.20 3.08 -18.70
N LEU A 8 -19.23 3.04 -17.86
CA LEU A 8 -19.87 1.80 -17.46
C LEU A 8 -20.81 1.32 -18.57
N HIS A 9 -20.59 0.10 -19.02
CA HIS A 9 -21.43 -0.61 -19.98
C HIS A 9 -21.87 -1.95 -19.38
N ASN A 10 -22.69 -2.72 -20.10
CA ASN A 10 -23.14 -4.01 -19.61
C ASN A 10 -21.93 -4.97 -19.42
N LYS A 11 -21.62 -5.31 -18.16
CA LYS A 11 -20.44 -6.08 -17.70
C LYS A 11 -19.09 -5.35 -17.82
N SER A 12 -18.97 -4.18 -17.21
CA SER A 12 -17.68 -3.50 -17.03
C SER A 12 -16.80 -4.20 -15.98
N LYS A 13 -15.48 -4.11 -16.18
CA LYS A 13 -14.45 -4.46 -15.20
C LYS A 13 -13.89 -3.20 -14.55
N ILE A 14 -13.63 -3.25 -13.26
CA ILE A 14 -12.92 -2.20 -12.53
C ILE A 14 -11.83 -2.81 -11.65
N VAL A 15 -10.90 -1.98 -11.21
CA VAL A 15 -9.91 -2.34 -10.19
C VAL A 15 -10.07 -1.42 -9.00
N VAL A 16 -10.07 -2.02 -7.80
CA VAL A 16 -10.16 -1.31 -6.52
C VAL A 16 -8.89 -1.63 -5.75
N LEU A 17 -8.16 -0.60 -5.35
CA LEU A 17 -6.87 -0.68 -4.70
C LEU A 17 -6.98 -0.12 -3.29
N ASP A 18 -6.45 -0.85 -2.31
CA ASP A 18 -6.02 -0.25 -1.06
C ASP A 18 -4.72 0.58 -1.25
N VAL A 19 -4.33 1.37 -0.25
CA VAL A 19 -3.16 2.27 -0.31
C VAL A 19 -2.02 1.76 0.58
N ASP A 20 -2.09 2.04 1.88
CA ASP A 20 -1.02 1.73 2.82
C ASP A 20 -0.79 0.22 2.88
N GLU A 21 0.48 -0.19 2.90
CA GLU A 21 0.92 -1.59 2.88
C GLU A 21 0.52 -2.40 1.62
N THR A 22 -0.34 -1.85 0.76
CA THR A 22 -0.75 -2.43 -0.51
C THR A 22 0.04 -1.88 -1.71
N ILE A 23 -0.05 -0.57 -1.98
CA ILE A 23 0.69 0.09 -3.08
C ILE A 23 2.01 0.70 -2.62
N GLY A 24 2.15 0.95 -1.32
CA GLY A 24 3.32 1.56 -0.72
C GLY A 24 3.21 1.60 0.80
N TYR A 25 4.29 2.01 1.46
CA TYR A 25 4.35 2.18 2.90
C TYR A 25 4.61 3.65 3.23
N PHE A 26 3.57 4.36 3.68
CA PHE A 26 3.63 5.82 3.83
C PHE A 26 3.68 6.28 5.30
N VAL A 27 3.65 5.34 6.26
CA VAL A 27 3.64 5.65 7.70
C VAL A 27 4.91 6.38 8.13
N GLU A 28 6.09 5.87 7.76
CA GLU A 28 7.36 6.52 8.12
C GLU A 28 7.53 7.87 7.42
N LEU A 29 7.08 7.99 6.16
CA LEU A 29 7.07 9.27 5.46
C LEU A 29 6.19 10.30 6.19
N GLY A 30 5.00 9.90 6.65
CA GLY A 30 4.11 10.76 7.43
C GLY A 30 4.75 11.21 8.74
N ILE A 31 5.37 10.29 9.48
CA ILE A 31 6.12 10.60 10.71
C ILE A 31 7.28 11.58 10.44
N PHE A 32 8.00 11.37 9.33
CA PHE A 32 9.10 12.26 8.94
C PHE A 32 8.57 13.65 8.55
N CYS A 33 7.43 13.72 7.84
CA CYS A 33 6.76 14.99 7.55
C CYS A 33 6.34 15.71 8.83
N ASP A 34 5.76 15.01 9.81
CA ASP A 34 5.40 15.58 11.11
C ASP A 34 6.62 16.13 11.85
N ALA A 35 7.76 15.43 11.79
CA ALA A 35 9.03 15.88 12.35
C ALA A 35 9.49 17.17 11.66
N LEU A 36 9.50 17.19 10.33
CA LEU A 36 9.90 18.35 9.53
C LEU A 36 8.97 19.55 9.73
N THR A 37 7.66 19.34 9.82
CA THR A 37 6.69 20.40 10.14
C THR A 37 7.06 21.09 11.45
N ARG A 38 7.36 20.32 12.50
CA ARG A 38 7.71 20.87 13.81
C ARG A 38 9.10 21.50 13.87
N ILE A 39 10.07 20.93 13.16
CA ILE A 39 11.50 21.27 13.33
C ILE A 39 12.02 22.23 12.25
N ALA A 40 11.56 22.07 11.02
CA ALA A 40 12.11 22.71 9.83
C ALA A 40 11.13 23.68 9.14
N TRP A 41 9.81 23.47 9.27
CA TRP A 41 8.80 24.25 8.54
C TRP A 41 7.91 25.11 9.45
N ASN A 42 8.41 25.53 10.62
CA ASN A 42 7.72 26.49 11.50
C ASN A 42 6.27 26.10 11.87
N ASN A 43 6.00 24.81 12.02
CA ASN A 43 4.66 24.24 12.25
C ASN A 43 3.64 24.50 11.13
N ASP A 44 4.08 24.76 9.90
CA ASP A 44 3.20 24.84 8.73
C ASP A 44 2.75 23.43 8.30
N PRO A 45 1.44 23.08 8.44
CA PRO A 45 0.92 21.78 8.04
C PRO A 45 0.80 21.64 6.52
N HIS A 46 0.91 22.72 5.75
CA HIS A 46 0.82 22.71 4.29
C HIS A 46 2.17 22.48 3.61
N ALA A 47 3.29 22.73 4.31
CA ALA A 47 4.64 22.58 3.77
C ALA A 47 4.91 21.16 3.24
N GLN A 48 4.43 20.12 3.94
CA GLN A 48 4.57 18.73 3.47
C GLN A 48 3.92 18.51 2.10
N TYR A 49 2.77 19.13 1.85
CA TYR A 49 2.02 18.97 0.60
C TYR A 49 2.66 19.76 -0.54
N ALA A 50 3.23 20.94 -0.25
CA ALA A 50 4.00 21.73 -1.22
C ALA A 50 5.29 21.01 -1.67
N HIS A 51 5.84 20.13 -0.83
CA HIS A 51 7.07 19.40 -1.08
C HIS A 51 6.87 17.90 -1.32
N PHE A 52 5.61 17.43 -1.39
CA PHE A 52 5.25 16.01 -1.38
C PHE A 52 5.96 15.22 -2.50
N ASP A 53 5.86 15.68 -3.74
CA ASP A 53 6.49 15.00 -4.88
C ASP A 53 8.01 14.88 -4.74
N ARG A 54 8.65 15.90 -4.17
CA ARG A 54 10.11 15.90 -3.95
C ARG A 54 10.52 14.96 -2.82
N LEU A 55 9.69 14.85 -1.79
CA LEU A 55 9.88 13.88 -0.71
C LEU A 55 9.73 12.46 -1.27
N MET A 56 8.65 12.20 -2.01
CA MET A 56 8.44 10.90 -2.66
C MET A 56 9.57 10.53 -3.64
N ASP A 57 10.12 11.51 -4.37
CA ASP A 57 11.28 11.30 -5.26
C ASP A 57 12.57 10.98 -4.50
N ALA A 58 12.75 11.55 -3.30
CA ALA A 58 13.88 11.25 -2.44
C ALA A 58 13.76 9.86 -1.78
N PHE A 59 12.55 9.33 -1.65
CA PHE A 59 12.25 8.08 -0.94
C PHE A 59 11.39 7.13 -1.79
N PRO A 60 11.87 6.72 -2.98
CA PRO A 60 11.10 5.86 -3.87
C PRO A 60 10.77 4.49 -3.25
N GLU A 61 11.51 4.05 -2.23
CA GLU A 61 11.27 2.79 -1.51
C GLU A 61 9.97 2.78 -0.72
N PHE A 62 9.35 3.93 -0.47
CA PHE A 62 8.00 3.98 0.09
C PHE A 62 6.93 3.52 -0.92
N LEU A 63 7.25 3.43 -2.21
CA LEU A 63 6.43 2.70 -3.16
C LEU A 63 6.78 1.22 -3.15
N ARG A 64 5.77 0.36 -3.25
CA ARG A 64 5.98 -1.07 -3.44
C ARG A 64 6.75 -1.31 -4.75
N PRO A 65 7.73 -2.24 -4.79
CA PRO A 65 8.47 -2.53 -6.02
C PRO A 65 7.54 -2.82 -7.20
N ASN A 66 7.87 -2.30 -8.39
CA ASN A 66 7.10 -2.46 -9.64
C ASN A 66 5.64 -1.93 -9.61
N ILE A 67 5.24 -1.15 -8.60
CA ILE A 67 3.86 -0.64 -8.54
C ILE A 67 3.56 0.32 -9.69
N LEU A 68 4.51 1.16 -10.11
CA LEU A 68 4.30 2.07 -11.23
C LEU A 68 4.05 1.33 -12.55
N ASP A 69 4.74 0.23 -12.79
CA ASP A 69 4.50 -0.62 -13.98
C ASP A 69 3.13 -1.29 -13.95
N LEU A 70 2.69 -1.72 -12.75
CA LEU A 70 1.35 -2.25 -12.52
C LEU A 70 0.28 -1.19 -12.83
N LEU A 71 0.45 0.01 -12.31
CA LEU A 71 -0.49 1.11 -12.50
C LEU A 71 -0.49 1.59 -13.96
N LYS A 72 0.67 1.58 -14.63
CA LYS A 72 0.79 1.79 -16.08
C LYS A 72 0.04 0.71 -16.88
N PHE A 73 0.08 -0.55 -16.46
CA PHE A 73 -0.72 -1.60 -17.09
C PHE A 73 -2.24 -1.34 -16.91
N LEU A 74 -2.68 -0.92 -15.73
CA LEU A 74 -4.09 -0.55 -15.51
C LEU A 74 -4.52 0.63 -16.39
N LYS A 75 -3.64 1.63 -16.53
CA LYS A 75 -3.81 2.77 -17.43
C LYS A 75 -4.01 2.31 -18.87
N MET A 76 -3.15 1.42 -19.38
CA MET A 76 -3.31 0.83 -20.71
C MET A 76 -4.67 0.13 -20.88
N LYS A 77 -5.14 -0.57 -19.84
CA LYS A 77 -6.46 -1.22 -19.85
C LYS A 77 -7.62 -0.22 -19.82
N LYS A 78 -7.49 0.92 -19.13
CA LYS A 78 -8.47 2.01 -19.21
C LYS A 78 -8.52 2.62 -20.61
N ASN A 79 -7.35 2.90 -21.21
CA ASN A 79 -7.27 3.51 -22.54
C ASN A 79 -7.80 2.59 -23.64
N ALA A 80 -7.64 1.27 -23.48
CA ALA A 80 -8.24 0.26 -24.34
C ALA A 80 -9.73 -0.02 -24.07
N GLN A 81 -10.36 0.72 -23.15
CA GLN A 81 -11.75 0.52 -22.69
C GLN A 81 -12.02 -0.89 -22.10
N GLU A 82 -10.98 -1.60 -21.70
CA GLU A 82 -11.07 -2.91 -21.02
C GLU A 82 -11.27 -2.78 -19.50
N CYS A 83 -10.97 -1.59 -18.95
CA CYS A 83 -11.17 -1.23 -17.55
C CYS A 83 -11.99 0.07 -17.49
N ALA A 84 -13.18 0.03 -16.89
CA ALA A 84 -14.04 1.21 -16.78
C ALA A 84 -13.51 2.21 -15.74
N GLY A 85 -12.79 1.74 -14.73
CA GLY A 85 -12.15 2.61 -13.76
C GLY A 85 -11.23 1.93 -12.76
N VAL A 86 -10.40 2.76 -12.13
CA VAL A 86 -9.50 2.39 -11.05
C VAL A 86 -9.87 3.25 -9.84
N LEU A 87 -10.24 2.60 -8.75
CA LEU A 87 -10.72 3.26 -7.53
C LEU A 87 -9.76 2.98 -6.39
N VAL A 88 -9.70 3.91 -5.45
CA VAL A 88 -9.04 3.71 -4.16
C VAL A 88 -10.11 3.41 -3.12
N TYR A 89 -9.92 2.34 -2.34
CA TYR A 89 -10.76 2.05 -1.18
C TYR A 89 -9.86 1.79 0.02
N THR A 90 -9.78 2.76 0.93
CA THR A 90 -8.80 2.76 2.02
C THR A 90 -9.45 2.98 3.39
N ASN A 91 -8.80 2.45 4.42
CA ASN A 91 -9.11 2.70 5.83
C ASN A 91 -8.11 3.66 6.48
N ASN A 92 -7.27 4.35 5.68
CA ASN A 92 -6.35 5.36 6.19
C ASN A 92 -7.14 6.40 7.02
N CYS A 93 -6.75 6.54 8.30
CA CYS A 93 -7.39 7.44 9.26
C CYS A 93 -6.75 8.84 9.30
N GLY A 94 -5.73 9.08 8.47
CA GLY A 94 -5.19 10.40 8.24
C GLY A 94 -6.12 11.27 7.38
N PRO A 95 -5.73 12.53 7.11
CA PRO A 95 -6.51 13.41 6.27
C PRO A 95 -6.67 12.83 4.86
N ARG A 96 -7.86 12.93 4.26
CA ARG A 96 -8.12 12.50 2.87
C ARG A 96 -7.11 13.06 1.88
N VAL A 97 -6.68 14.31 2.09
CA VAL A 97 -5.66 14.99 1.29
C VAL A 97 -4.32 14.23 1.22
N TRP A 98 -3.97 13.45 2.24
CA TRP A 98 -2.78 12.58 2.22
C TRP A 98 -2.86 11.55 1.09
N VAL A 99 -3.98 10.85 0.99
CA VAL A 99 -4.23 9.86 -0.07
C VAL A 99 -4.33 10.55 -1.43
N GLU A 100 -4.94 11.73 -1.49
CA GLU A 100 -5.00 12.53 -2.73
C GLU A 100 -3.60 12.90 -3.23
N HIS A 101 -2.69 13.32 -2.35
CA HIS A 101 -1.30 13.61 -2.73
C HIS A 101 -0.55 12.35 -3.19
N ILE A 102 -0.75 11.20 -2.55
CA ILE A 102 -0.18 9.92 -3.03
C ILE A 102 -0.68 9.61 -4.45
N THR A 103 -1.99 9.69 -4.69
CA THR A 103 -2.57 9.40 -6.01
C THR A 103 -2.10 10.38 -7.09
N LYS A 104 -2.04 11.69 -6.77
CA LYS A 104 -1.55 12.73 -7.69
C LYS A 104 -0.07 12.55 -8.03
N TYR A 105 0.77 12.22 -7.05
CA TYR A 105 2.17 11.90 -7.27
C TYR A 105 2.31 10.70 -8.21
N ILE A 106 1.54 9.63 -7.99
CA ILE A 106 1.54 8.47 -8.89
C ILE A 106 1.12 8.88 -10.30
N GLU A 107 0.03 9.64 -10.46
CA GLU A 107 -0.43 10.12 -11.77
C GLU A 107 0.60 11.01 -12.46
N SER A 108 1.34 11.83 -11.72
CA SER A 108 2.44 12.64 -12.26
C SER A 108 3.57 11.76 -12.79
N LYS A 109 3.89 10.64 -12.13
CA LYS A 109 4.83 9.62 -12.63
C LYS A 109 4.32 8.85 -13.84
N LEU A 110 3.00 8.73 -13.99
CA LEU A 110 2.39 8.09 -15.16
C LEU A 110 2.17 9.06 -16.33
N GLY A 111 2.18 10.37 -16.08
CA GLY A 111 1.96 11.43 -17.06
C GLY A 111 0.50 11.64 -17.49
N GLU A 112 -0.48 10.93 -16.91
CA GLU A 112 -1.91 11.17 -17.14
C GLU A 112 -2.77 10.59 -16.00
N PRO A 113 -4.02 11.06 -15.81
CA PRO A 113 -4.89 10.59 -14.73
C PRO A 113 -5.21 9.09 -14.80
N LEU A 114 -5.30 8.45 -13.63
CA LEU A 114 -5.59 7.02 -13.46
C LEU A 114 -6.75 6.79 -12.49
N PHE A 115 -6.79 7.47 -11.35
CA PHE A 115 -7.74 7.18 -10.28
C PHE A 115 -9.04 7.95 -10.48
N ASP A 116 -10.17 7.25 -10.39
CA ASP A 116 -11.49 7.84 -10.66
C ASP A 116 -12.22 8.29 -9.41
N GLN A 117 -11.97 7.63 -8.27
CA GLN A 117 -12.59 7.97 -7.00
C GLN A 117 -11.78 7.40 -5.84
N ILE A 118 -11.79 8.12 -4.71
CA ILE A 118 -11.31 7.65 -3.41
C ILE A 118 -12.52 7.45 -2.49
N VAL A 119 -12.68 6.23 -2.00
CA VAL A 119 -13.57 5.87 -0.88
C VAL A 119 -12.73 5.87 0.39
N ALA A 120 -12.93 6.87 1.24
CA ALA A 120 -12.11 7.10 2.44
C ALA A 120 -12.55 6.24 3.64
N ALA A 121 -11.89 6.42 4.79
CA ALA A 121 -12.32 5.82 6.06
C ALA A 121 -13.77 6.21 6.40
N PHE A 122 -14.50 5.32 7.08
CA PHE A 122 -15.88 5.64 7.50
C PHE A 122 -15.90 6.72 8.57
N LYS A 123 -15.25 6.47 9.72
CA LYS A 123 -15.16 7.42 10.83
C LYS A 123 -13.74 7.62 11.29
N VAL A 124 -13.38 8.87 11.56
CA VAL A 124 -12.11 9.26 12.18
C VAL A 124 -12.43 10.14 13.37
N ASN A 125 -11.92 9.80 14.55
CA ASN A 125 -12.18 10.54 15.81
C ASN A 125 -13.68 10.77 16.11
N GLY A 126 -14.54 9.83 15.71
CA GLY A 126 -15.99 9.89 15.92
C GLY A 126 -16.76 10.64 14.82
N GLU A 127 -16.08 11.38 13.95
CA GLU A 127 -16.69 12.10 12.83
C GLU A 127 -16.82 11.20 11.59
N ILE A 128 -17.95 11.29 10.89
CA ILE A 128 -18.18 10.56 9.64
C ILE A 128 -17.46 11.28 8.51
N ILE A 129 -16.51 10.59 7.89
CA ILE A 129 -15.71 11.10 6.77
C ILE A 129 -16.33 10.67 5.43
N GLU A 130 -16.66 9.38 5.28
CA GLU A 130 -17.25 8.84 4.05
C GLU A 130 -18.71 8.44 4.30
N VAL A 131 -19.64 9.35 3.94
CA VAL A 131 -21.08 9.22 4.22
C VAL A 131 -21.70 7.97 3.57
N GLY A 132 -21.12 7.49 2.46
CA GLY A 132 -21.58 6.27 1.80
C GLY A 132 -21.22 4.97 2.53
N ARG A 133 -20.34 5.02 3.54
CA ARG A 133 -19.97 3.87 4.36
C ARG A 133 -20.87 3.74 5.58
N THR A 134 -20.98 2.51 6.07
CA THR A 134 -21.75 2.16 7.27
C THR A 134 -20.89 1.51 8.35
N THR A 135 -19.68 1.09 8.01
CA THR A 135 -18.71 0.46 8.93
C THR A 135 -17.27 0.83 8.57
N ASN A 136 -16.36 0.67 9.54
CA ASN A 136 -14.92 0.77 9.34
C ASN A 136 -14.35 -0.42 8.54
N ASP A 137 -15.06 -1.54 8.48
CA ASP A 137 -14.69 -2.64 7.59
C ASP A 137 -14.85 -2.21 6.13
N LYS A 138 -14.03 -2.76 5.23
CA LYS A 138 -14.30 -2.64 3.79
C LYS A 138 -15.35 -3.67 3.41
N THR A 139 -16.44 -3.22 2.80
CA THR A 139 -17.55 -4.10 2.38
C THR A 139 -17.91 -3.84 0.93
N TYR A 140 -18.38 -4.89 0.26
CA TYR A 140 -18.81 -4.77 -1.13
C TYR A 140 -20.00 -3.82 -1.26
N GLU A 141 -20.93 -3.85 -0.30
CA GLU A 141 -22.11 -2.99 -0.27
C GLU A 141 -21.74 -1.51 -0.09
N ASP A 142 -20.80 -1.20 0.81
CA ASP A 142 -20.33 0.18 1.01
C ASP A 142 -19.55 0.68 -0.21
N LEU A 143 -18.74 -0.18 -0.84
CA LEU A 143 -18.08 0.14 -2.10
C LEU A 143 -19.12 0.57 -3.16
N LEU A 144 -20.16 -0.24 -3.40
CA LEU A 144 -21.22 0.11 -4.38
C LEU A 144 -21.95 1.40 -4.00
N ARG A 145 -22.27 1.59 -2.71
CA ARG A 145 -22.99 2.77 -2.23
C ARG A 145 -22.20 4.06 -2.39
N CYS A 146 -20.90 4.04 -2.09
CA CYS A 146 -20.00 5.20 -2.20
C CYS A 146 -19.74 5.57 -3.66
N THR A 147 -19.62 4.57 -4.52
CA THR A 147 -19.18 4.75 -5.92
C THR A 147 -20.33 4.84 -6.91
N LYS A 148 -21.56 4.49 -6.49
CA LYS A 148 -22.75 4.36 -7.34
C LYS A 148 -22.55 3.35 -8.49
N LEU A 149 -21.65 2.39 -8.30
CA LEU A 149 -21.44 1.29 -9.23
C LEU A 149 -22.68 0.41 -9.31
N PRO A 150 -23.06 -0.06 -10.51
CA PRO A 150 -24.11 -1.06 -10.63
C PRO A 150 -23.59 -2.43 -10.15
N PRO A 151 -24.48 -3.29 -9.61
CA PRO A 151 -24.09 -4.53 -8.95
C PRO A 151 -23.56 -5.62 -9.90
N ASN A 152 -23.65 -5.41 -11.22
CA ASN A 152 -23.15 -6.34 -12.24
C ASN A 152 -21.70 -6.07 -12.68
N VAL A 153 -21.01 -5.11 -12.04
CA VAL A 153 -19.61 -4.80 -12.34
C VAL A 153 -18.69 -5.85 -11.73
N GLU A 154 -17.77 -6.36 -12.54
CA GLU A 154 -16.69 -7.24 -12.09
C GLU A 154 -15.59 -6.40 -11.43
N VAL A 155 -15.30 -6.68 -10.16
CA VAL A 155 -14.35 -5.93 -9.34
C VAL A 155 -13.10 -6.76 -9.11
N CYS A 156 -11.93 -6.25 -9.46
CA CYS A 156 -10.66 -6.79 -8.98
C CYS A 156 -10.25 -6.00 -7.73
N PHE A 157 -10.26 -6.64 -6.56
CA PHE A 157 -9.95 -5.99 -5.29
C PHE A 157 -8.58 -6.43 -4.79
N LEU A 158 -7.67 -5.47 -4.62
CA LEU A 158 -6.30 -5.70 -4.14
C LEU A 158 -6.11 -5.03 -2.78
N ASP A 159 -5.77 -5.83 -1.78
CA ASP A 159 -5.61 -5.38 -0.40
C ASP A 159 -4.61 -6.29 0.33
N ASP A 160 -3.78 -5.74 1.21
CA ASP A 160 -2.87 -6.51 2.05
C ASP A 160 -3.60 -7.23 3.20
N GLN A 161 -4.78 -6.72 3.59
CA GLN A 161 -5.63 -7.32 4.60
C GLN A 161 -6.76 -8.15 3.96
N MET A 162 -7.24 -9.13 4.72
CA MET A 162 -8.37 -9.95 4.32
C MET A 162 -9.67 -9.35 4.86
N HIS A 163 -10.55 -8.92 3.95
CA HIS A 163 -11.85 -8.34 4.26
C HIS A 163 -12.95 -9.34 3.88
N SER A 164 -13.44 -10.10 4.85
CA SER A 164 -14.45 -11.15 4.60
C SER A 164 -15.74 -10.59 3.96
N LYS A 165 -16.10 -9.34 4.26
CA LYS A 165 -17.26 -8.62 3.68
C LYS A 165 -17.04 -8.13 2.24
N MET A 166 -15.86 -8.36 1.66
CA MET A 166 -15.58 -8.18 0.24
C MET A 166 -15.63 -9.51 -0.53
N GLU A 167 -15.85 -10.64 0.15
CA GLU A 167 -16.09 -11.92 -0.53
C GLU A 167 -17.45 -11.89 -1.24
N HIS A 168 -17.41 -11.71 -2.57
CA HIS A 168 -18.62 -11.63 -3.37
C HIS A 168 -18.41 -12.28 -4.75
N ALA A 169 -19.49 -12.76 -5.37
CA ALA A 169 -19.42 -13.46 -6.66
C ALA A 169 -18.90 -12.59 -7.82
N GLN A 170 -18.95 -11.26 -7.67
CA GLN A 170 -18.42 -10.29 -8.63
C GLN A 170 -17.02 -9.79 -8.28
N VAL A 171 -16.41 -10.28 -7.19
CA VAL A 171 -15.10 -9.82 -6.72
C VAL A 171 -14.05 -10.88 -7.02
N TYR A 172 -13.05 -10.50 -7.81
CA TYR A 172 -11.77 -11.18 -7.92
C TYR A 172 -10.84 -10.62 -6.85
N TYR A 173 -10.67 -11.37 -5.75
CA TYR A 173 -9.89 -10.93 -4.60
C TYR A 173 -8.40 -11.29 -4.78
N ILE A 174 -7.53 -10.30 -4.60
CA ILE A 174 -6.08 -10.46 -4.49
C ILE A 174 -5.66 -9.99 -3.09
N ASN A 175 -5.38 -10.95 -2.20
CA ASN A 175 -4.77 -10.64 -0.91
C ASN A 175 -3.25 -10.79 -1.01
N VAL A 176 -2.52 -9.77 -0.59
CA VAL A 176 -1.05 -9.74 -0.67
C VAL A 176 -0.43 -9.63 0.72
N LYS A 177 0.85 -9.99 0.84
CA LYS A 177 1.58 -9.67 2.07
C LYS A 177 1.69 -8.14 2.20
N PRO A 178 1.50 -7.58 3.41
CA PRO A 178 1.77 -6.18 3.71
C PRO A 178 3.18 -5.76 3.28
N TYR A 179 3.27 -4.64 2.59
CA TYR A 179 4.51 -3.99 2.21
C TYR A 179 4.91 -2.96 3.27
N VAL A 180 5.97 -3.24 4.01
CA VAL A 180 6.54 -2.33 5.03
C VAL A 180 7.97 -1.99 4.65
N HIS A 181 8.34 -0.72 4.53
CA HIS A 181 9.73 -0.35 4.27
C HIS A 181 10.13 0.82 5.14
N GLN A 182 11.22 0.68 5.89
CA GLN A 182 11.71 1.70 6.80
C GLN A 182 13.15 2.04 6.47
N LEU A 183 13.47 3.33 6.50
CA LEU A 183 14.79 3.90 6.27
C LEU A 183 15.36 4.37 7.61
N SER A 184 16.69 4.37 7.73
CA SER A 184 17.32 4.97 8.90
C SER A 184 17.11 6.48 8.89
N VAL A 185 17.08 7.11 10.07
CA VAL A 185 17.04 8.57 10.20
C VAL A 185 18.22 9.20 9.46
N ASP A 186 19.39 8.57 9.47
CA ASP A 186 20.56 9.03 8.72
C ASP A 186 20.28 9.09 7.21
N THR A 187 19.69 8.05 6.63
CA THR A 187 19.29 8.03 5.22
C THR A 187 18.23 9.08 4.91
N LEU A 188 17.23 9.25 5.78
CA LEU A 188 16.18 10.27 5.60
C LEU A 188 16.79 11.68 5.54
N ILE A 189 17.67 12.01 6.49
CA ILE A 189 18.32 13.31 6.57
C ILE A 189 19.29 13.53 5.41
N GLU A 190 20.13 12.54 5.09
CA GLU A 190 21.09 12.66 3.99
C GLU A 190 20.39 12.98 2.67
N ARG A 191 19.34 12.23 2.33
CA ARG A 191 18.61 12.44 1.07
C ARG A 191 17.82 13.74 1.06
N PHE A 192 17.21 14.11 2.20
CA PHE A 192 16.56 15.40 2.35
C PHE A 192 17.53 16.57 2.11
N MET A 193 18.73 16.50 2.72
CA MET A 193 19.75 17.56 2.60
C MET A 193 20.44 17.58 1.23
N LYS A 194 20.49 16.44 0.53
CA LYS A 194 21.05 16.33 -0.83
C LYS A 194 20.15 16.96 -1.90
N ASN A 195 18.83 17.02 -1.68
CA ASN A 195 17.91 17.67 -2.60
C ASN A 195 17.96 19.20 -2.39
N PRO A 196 18.39 20.02 -3.38
CA PRO A 196 18.58 21.46 -3.18
C PRO A 196 17.31 22.21 -2.77
N VAL A 197 16.16 21.80 -3.32
CA VAL A 197 14.88 22.46 -3.01
C VAL A 197 14.45 22.12 -1.59
N LEU A 198 14.48 20.85 -1.20
CA LEU A 198 14.16 20.46 0.19
C LEU A 198 15.15 21.09 1.18
N ARG A 199 16.45 21.08 0.86
CA ARG A 199 17.49 21.73 1.67
C ARG A 199 17.22 23.21 1.92
N SER A 200 16.72 23.93 0.91
CA SER A 200 16.39 25.36 1.04
C SER A 200 15.18 25.65 1.95
N THR A 201 14.39 24.63 2.31
CA THR A 201 13.23 24.79 3.20
C THR A 201 13.59 24.91 4.68
N THR A 202 14.87 24.77 5.04
CA THR A 202 15.34 24.84 6.43
C THR A 202 16.65 25.63 6.55
N ALA A 203 16.76 26.43 7.60
CA ALA A 203 18.01 27.11 7.94
C ALA A 203 18.99 26.20 8.73
N LEU A 204 18.51 25.07 9.25
CA LEU A 204 19.30 24.18 10.10
C LEU A 204 20.45 23.52 9.32
N SER A 205 21.57 23.31 10.01
CA SER A 205 22.61 22.41 9.51
C SER A 205 22.13 20.96 9.50
N ALA A 206 22.81 20.10 8.73
CA ALA A 206 22.47 18.68 8.66
C ALA A 206 22.54 17.99 10.03
N ASN A 207 23.54 18.35 10.83
CA ASN A 207 23.74 17.80 12.18
C ASN A 207 22.62 18.23 13.14
N GLU A 208 22.23 19.51 13.12
CA GLU A 208 21.14 20.00 13.98
C GLU A 208 19.80 19.36 13.60
N LEU A 209 19.50 19.29 12.29
CA LEU A 209 18.29 18.64 11.80
C LEU A 209 18.26 17.17 12.22
N ARG A 210 19.38 16.45 12.02
CA ARG A 210 19.55 15.05 12.40
C ARG A 210 19.24 14.81 13.87
N ILE A 211 19.84 15.57 14.78
CA ILE A 211 19.65 15.39 16.23
C ILE A 211 18.17 15.58 16.60
N ARG A 212 17.53 16.63 16.09
CA ARG A 212 16.14 16.96 16.39
C ARG A 212 15.16 15.93 15.81
N VAL A 213 15.35 15.55 14.55
CA VAL A 213 14.52 14.53 13.89
C VAL A 213 14.69 13.17 14.55
N MET A 214 15.92 12.77 14.88
CA MET A 214 16.17 11.52 15.61
C MET A 214 15.47 11.51 16.97
N SER A 215 15.54 12.61 17.73
CA SER A 215 14.84 12.75 19.00
C SER A 215 13.31 12.73 18.86
N PHE A 216 12.77 13.17 17.72
CA PHE A 216 11.34 13.08 17.43
C PHE A 216 10.95 11.64 17.06
N MET A 217 11.74 11.02 16.18
CA MET A 217 11.45 9.73 15.58
C MET A 217 11.77 8.53 16.49
N GLN A 218 12.56 8.70 17.55
CA GLN A 218 12.91 7.62 18.50
C GLN A 218 11.68 6.95 19.16
N ARG A 219 10.53 7.62 19.14
CA ARG A 219 9.26 7.10 19.65
C ARG A 219 8.64 6.04 18.74
N PHE A 220 9.17 5.89 17.52
CA PHE A 220 8.69 4.97 16.51
C PHE A 220 9.74 3.89 16.27
N LEU A 221 9.32 2.63 16.30
CA LEU A 221 10.21 1.49 16.09
C LEU A 221 10.58 1.41 14.61
N CYS A 222 11.89 1.41 14.32
CA CYS A 222 12.44 1.16 12.99
C CYS A 222 13.00 -0.26 12.95
N THR A 223 12.44 -1.11 12.10
CA THR A 223 12.96 -2.45 11.82
C THR A 223 13.39 -2.48 10.35
N PRO A 224 14.70 -2.37 10.06
CA PRO A 224 15.21 -2.42 8.71
C PRO A 224 14.81 -3.72 8.03
N LYS A 225 14.32 -3.62 6.80
CA LYS A 225 13.98 -4.79 6.00
C LYS A 225 15.24 -5.45 5.46
N ASN A 226 15.39 -6.76 5.67
CA ASN A 226 16.52 -7.51 5.11
C ASN A 226 16.37 -7.78 3.60
N THR A 227 17.46 -8.12 2.93
CA THR A 227 17.50 -8.34 1.47
C THR A 227 16.51 -9.41 1.01
N LEU A 228 16.37 -10.52 1.75
CA LEU A 228 15.45 -11.59 1.39
C LEU A 228 13.99 -11.10 1.41
N GLU A 229 13.61 -10.31 2.41
CA GLU A 229 12.28 -9.71 2.47
C GLU A 229 12.02 -8.74 1.31
N GLN A 230 13.03 -7.95 0.91
CA GLN A 230 12.92 -7.07 -0.26
C GLN A 230 12.72 -7.85 -1.56
N GLU A 231 13.46 -8.95 -1.75
CA GLU A 231 13.29 -9.85 -2.90
C GLU A 231 11.89 -10.47 -2.94
N VAL A 232 11.36 -10.85 -1.76
CA VAL A 232 9.99 -11.35 -1.64
C VAL A 232 8.97 -10.30 -2.10
N ASP A 233 9.15 -9.02 -1.77
CA ASP A 233 8.23 -7.96 -2.23
C ASP A 233 8.24 -7.82 -3.76
N VAL A 234 9.41 -7.92 -4.39
CA VAL A 234 9.53 -7.91 -5.86
C VAL A 234 8.77 -9.08 -6.48
N ILE A 235 8.89 -10.28 -5.90
CA ILE A 235 8.17 -11.47 -6.36
C ILE A 235 6.66 -11.29 -6.19
N ILE A 236 6.21 -10.75 -5.06
CA ILE A 236 4.79 -10.49 -4.81
C ILE A 236 4.24 -9.51 -5.84
N SER A 237 4.94 -8.41 -6.13
CA SER A 237 4.48 -7.45 -7.14
C SER A 237 4.36 -8.06 -8.54
N LYS A 238 5.28 -8.94 -8.93
CA LYS A 238 5.15 -9.73 -10.17
C LYS A 238 3.90 -10.61 -10.13
N LYS A 239 3.61 -11.21 -8.97
CA LYS A 239 2.42 -12.04 -8.79
C LYS A 239 1.12 -11.24 -8.89
N ILE A 240 1.08 -10.02 -8.36
CA ILE A 240 -0.07 -9.11 -8.52
C ILE A 240 -0.31 -8.84 -10.01
N MET A 241 0.74 -8.55 -10.78
CA MET A 241 0.63 -8.36 -12.24
C MET A 241 0.04 -9.60 -12.95
N GLU A 242 0.46 -10.82 -12.59
CA GLU A 242 -0.13 -12.05 -13.13
C GLU A 242 -1.63 -12.18 -12.83
N HIS A 243 -2.04 -11.84 -11.60
CA HIS A 243 -3.43 -11.84 -11.20
C HIS A 243 -4.25 -10.81 -11.97
N LEU A 244 -3.72 -9.58 -12.14
CA LEU A 244 -4.37 -8.55 -12.95
C LEU A 244 -4.54 -8.99 -14.40
N LYS A 245 -3.50 -9.54 -15.03
CA LYS A 245 -3.60 -10.13 -16.38
C LYS A 245 -4.67 -11.21 -16.44
N THR A 246 -4.72 -12.09 -15.44
CA THR A 246 -5.74 -13.15 -15.34
C THR A 246 -7.15 -12.57 -15.23
N PHE A 247 -7.35 -11.55 -14.40
CA PHE A 247 -8.62 -10.86 -14.22
C PHE A 247 -9.11 -10.26 -15.54
N PHE A 248 -8.25 -9.57 -16.30
CA PHE A 248 -8.65 -8.98 -17.58
C PHE A 248 -8.89 -10.04 -18.68
N LEU A 249 -8.12 -11.13 -18.71
CA LEU A 249 -8.26 -12.19 -19.73
C LEU A 249 -9.49 -13.09 -19.53
N LYS A 250 -9.88 -13.39 -18.29
CA LYS A 250 -10.99 -14.31 -18.01
C LYS A 250 -12.31 -13.55 -17.90
N LYS A 251 -13.40 -14.14 -18.39
CA LYS A 251 -14.77 -13.71 -18.00
C LYS A 251 -15.10 -14.38 -16.67
N MET A 252 -15.58 -13.62 -15.68
CA MET A 252 -16.13 -14.22 -14.46
C MET A 252 -17.37 -15.03 -14.83
N LYS A 253 -17.29 -16.36 -14.68
CA LYS A 253 -18.47 -17.23 -14.69
C LYS A 253 -19.08 -17.09 -13.30
N GLY A 254 -20.24 -16.45 -13.19
CA GLY A 254 -20.88 -16.14 -11.91
C GLY A 254 -20.84 -17.31 -10.92
N GLY A 255 -20.55 -16.99 -9.65
CA GLY A 255 -20.35 -17.95 -8.56
C GLY A 255 -19.10 -17.64 -7.74
N ILE A 256 -19.13 -17.93 -6.44
CA ILE A 256 -18.01 -17.71 -5.51
C ILE A 256 -16.85 -18.63 -5.91
N LYS A 257 -15.88 -18.12 -6.66
CA LYS A 257 -14.62 -18.83 -6.88
C LYS A 257 -13.66 -18.42 -5.77
N LYS A 258 -13.51 -19.30 -4.77
CA LYS A 258 -12.35 -19.26 -3.88
C LYS A 258 -11.10 -19.43 -4.73
N THR A 259 -10.41 -18.35 -5.08
CA THR A 259 -9.00 -18.43 -5.37
C THR A 259 -8.34 -18.81 -4.05
N ASN A 260 -7.77 -20.01 -3.97
CA ASN A 260 -6.91 -20.42 -2.86
C ASN A 260 -5.62 -19.56 -2.92
N ALA A 261 -5.74 -18.27 -2.61
CA ALA A 261 -4.64 -17.34 -2.41
C ALA A 261 -4.38 -17.25 -0.90
N SER A 262 -4.28 -18.38 -0.22
CA SER A 262 -3.60 -18.45 1.08
C SER A 262 -2.20 -18.99 0.81
N LEU A 263 -1.20 -18.12 0.89
CA LEU A 263 0.21 -18.54 0.96
C LEU A 263 0.45 -19.21 2.32
N LYS A 264 -0.01 -20.45 2.50
CA LYS A 264 0.48 -21.31 3.58
C LYS A 264 1.85 -21.84 3.13
N MET A 265 2.93 -21.17 3.55
CA MET A 265 4.24 -21.82 3.59
C MET A 265 4.10 -23.05 4.49
N LYS A 266 4.08 -24.25 3.91
CA LYS A 266 4.38 -25.47 4.65
C LYS A 266 5.84 -25.35 5.10
N MET A 267 6.07 -24.92 6.33
CA MET A 267 7.33 -25.25 7.00
C MET A 267 7.42 -26.77 7.02
N LYS A 268 8.35 -27.34 6.25
CA LYS A 268 8.83 -28.70 6.49
C LYS A 268 9.54 -28.66 7.83
N THR A 269 8.83 -29.03 8.89
CA THR A 269 9.45 -29.47 10.14
C THR A 269 10.27 -30.72 9.83
N THR A 270 11.54 -30.54 9.50
CA THR A 270 12.54 -31.61 9.63
C THR A 270 12.85 -31.79 11.11
N THR A 271 12.00 -32.54 11.79
CA THR A 271 12.29 -33.09 13.12
C THR A 271 13.40 -34.13 12.96
N LYS A 272 14.66 -33.70 12.99
CA LYS A 272 15.79 -34.62 13.22
C LYS A 272 15.84 -34.93 14.72
N ASN A 273 15.15 -35.99 15.12
CA ASN A 273 15.40 -36.63 16.41
C ASN A 273 16.84 -37.18 16.41
N LYS A 274 17.78 -36.44 17.01
CA LYS A 274 19.07 -36.97 17.42
C LYS A 274 18.92 -37.51 18.84
N THR A 275 18.71 -38.82 18.94
CA THR A 275 18.80 -39.57 20.19
C THR A 275 20.28 -39.61 20.61
N LEU A 276 20.63 -38.90 21.68
CA LEU A 276 21.92 -39.06 22.38
C LEU A 276 21.87 -40.38 23.16
N LYS A 277 22.49 -41.44 22.61
CA LYS A 277 22.83 -42.64 23.38
C LYS A 277 24.05 -42.31 24.26
N GLN A 278 23.84 -42.23 25.57
CA GLN A 278 24.92 -42.34 26.55
C GLN A 278 25.34 -43.82 26.63
N THR A 279 26.55 -44.12 26.15
CA THR A 279 27.25 -45.37 26.44
C THR A 279 28.02 -45.21 27.74
N SER A 280 27.47 -45.76 28.82
CA SER A 280 28.20 -46.01 30.06
C SER A 280 28.82 -47.40 29.99
N THR A 281 30.11 -47.47 29.67
CA THR A 281 30.91 -48.70 29.82
C THR A 281 31.42 -48.79 31.25
N ASN A 282 30.81 -49.64 32.07
CA ASN A 282 31.43 -50.21 33.26
C ASN A 282 32.50 -51.22 32.83
N LYS A 283 33.76 -50.99 33.23
CA LYS A 283 34.75 -52.05 33.41
C LYS A 283 35.14 -52.04 34.89
N LEU A 284 34.82 -53.15 35.54
CA LEU A 284 35.18 -53.50 36.91
C LEU A 284 36.32 -54.53 36.87
N ASN A 285 37.13 -54.48 37.93
CA ASN A 285 38.14 -55.43 38.40
C ASN A 285 39.48 -55.36 37.64
N SER A 286 40.64 -55.23 38.30
CA SER A 286 41.06 -55.69 39.64
C SER A 286 41.96 -54.67 40.35
#